data_AF-A0ABD2XIB8-F1
#
_entry.id   AF-A0ABD2XIB8-F1
#
_cell.length_a   1.000
_cell.length_b   1.000
_cell.length_c   1.000
_cell.angle_alpha   90.00
_cell.angle_beta   90.00
_cell.angle_gamma   90.00
#
_symmetry.space_group_name_H-M   'P 1'
#
loop_
_entity.id
_entity.type
_entity.pdbx_description
1 polymer ?
#
loop_
_entity_poly.entity_id
_entity_poly.type
_entity_poly.pdbx_seq_one_letter_code
_entity_poly.pdbx_strand_id
1 'polypeptide(L)'
;MHNASADCPVCPNTVENAEHVFFNCIRFEEGREKLHRQLQEVAKPENIVQLMLADEKNWLVVATFAHSVITSLRAEEMARRR
;
A
#
# COMPACT_ATOMS: atom_id res chain seq x y z
N MET A 1 -9.62 24.24 7.86
CA MET A 1 -9.32 22.80 7.68
C MET A 1 -9.63 22.46 6.23
N HIS A 2 -8.62 22.38 5.37
CA HIS A 2 -8.82 22.10 3.95
C HIS A 2 -8.92 20.59 3.75
N ASN A 3 -10.12 20.12 3.39
CA ASN A 3 -10.37 18.79 2.86
C ASN A 3 -9.78 18.72 1.44
N ALA A 4 -8.45 18.59 1.35
CA ALA A 4 -7.82 18.16 0.11
C ALA A 4 -8.22 16.69 -0.06
N SER A 5 -9.30 16.46 -0.84
CA SER A 5 -9.81 15.17 -1.32
C SER A 5 -9.19 13.95 -0.61
N ALA A 6 -9.89 13.42 0.41
CA ALA A 6 -9.55 12.12 0.98
C ALA A 6 -9.68 10.98 -0.04
N ASP A 7 -10.10 11.25 -1.27
CA ASP A 7 -10.31 10.27 -2.32
C ASP A 7 -9.03 9.98 -3.11
N CYS A 8 -8.90 8.73 -3.50
CA CYS A 8 -7.85 8.24 -4.38
C CYS A 8 -7.99 8.90 -5.77
N PRO A 9 -6.91 9.46 -6.34
CA PRO A 9 -6.98 10.14 -7.63
C PRO A 9 -7.25 9.21 -8.82
N VAL A 10 -7.09 7.89 -8.63
CA VAL A 10 -7.23 6.88 -9.68
C VAL A 10 -8.45 5.97 -9.48
N CYS A 11 -8.85 5.74 -8.23
CA CYS A 11 -9.95 4.83 -7.91
C CYS A 11 -11.23 5.65 -7.60
N PRO A 12 -12.30 5.52 -8.42
CA PRO A 12 -13.49 6.35 -8.27
C PRO A 12 -14.21 6.08 -6.95
N ASN A 13 -14.71 7.13 -6.32
CA ASN A 13 -15.50 7.08 -5.08
C ASN A 13 -14.83 6.29 -3.94
N THR A 14 -13.48 6.26 -3.90
CA THR A 14 -12.74 5.46 -2.93
C THR A 14 -11.81 6.35 -2.12
N VAL A 15 -11.89 6.23 -0.79
CA VAL A 15 -11.01 6.94 0.13
C VAL A 15 -9.58 6.39 0.03
N GLU A 16 -8.59 7.27 -0.12
CA GLU A 16 -7.15 6.98 -0.08
C GLU A 16 -6.68 6.69 1.35
N ASN A 17 -7.18 5.61 1.95
CA ASN A 17 -6.74 5.11 3.25
C ASN A 17 -5.71 3.98 3.10
N ALA A 18 -5.10 3.56 4.22
CA ALA A 18 -4.08 2.52 4.22
C ALA A 18 -4.61 1.19 3.66
N GLU A 19 -5.85 0.82 3.97
CA GLU A 19 -6.46 -0.41 3.48
C GLU A 19 -6.61 -0.40 1.95
N HIS A 20 -7.17 0.68 1.40
CA HIS A 20 -7.30 0.85 -0.04
C HIS A 20 -5.94 0.84 -0.72
N VAL A 21 -5.04 1.74 -0.29
CA VAL A 21 -3.72 1.92 -0.90
C VAL A 21 -2.94 0.62 -0.92
N PHE A 22 -2.90 -0.07 0.22
CA PHE A 22 -2.07 -1.26 0.38
C PHE A 22 -2.67 -2.46 -0.34
N PHE A 23 -3.98 -2.73 -0.17
CA PHE A 23 -4.59 -3.99 -0.60
C PHE A 23 -5.35 -3.93 -1.93
N ASN A 24 -5.80 -2.75 -2.36
CA ASN A 24 -6.78 -2.65 -3.46
C ASN A 24 -6.39 -1.67 -4.58
N CYS A 25 -5.55 -0.67 -4.29
CA CYS A 25 -5.30 0.42 -5.22
C CYS A 25 -4.48 -0.05 -6.43
N ILE A 26 -4.98 0.26 -7.62
CA ILE A 26 -4.35 -0.14 -8.90
C ILE A 26 -2.96 0.46 -9.09
N ARG A 27 -2.68 1.65 -8.53
CA ARG A 27 -1.35 2.29 -8.54
C ARG A 27 -0.25 1.41 -7.96
N PHE A 28 -0.62 0.52 -7.03
CA PHE A 28 0.33 -0.31 -6.30
C PHE A 28 0.21 -1.80 -6.64
N GLU A 29 -0.56 -2.15 -7.68
CA GLU A 29 -0.84 -3.54 -8.07
C GLU A 29 0.44 -4.34 -8.34
N GLU A 30 1.35 -3.83 -9.16
CA GLU A 30 2.60 -4.53 -9.49
C GLU A 30 3.45 -4.82 -8.23
N GLY A 31 3.56 -3.84 -7.33
CA GLY A 31 4.27 -4.00 -6.07
C GLY A 31 3.59 -5.01 -5.15
N ARG A 32 2.25 -5.02 -5.13
CA ARG A 32 1.44 -5.98 -4.38
C ARG A 32 1.58 -7.40 -4.90
N GLU A 33 1.58 -7.58 -6.22
CA GLU A 33 1.80 -8.90 -6.83
C GLU A 33 3.18 -9.43 -6.47
N LYS A 34 4.20 -8.57 -6.51
CA LYS A 34 5.55 -8.94 -6.09
C LYS A 34 5.58 -9.33 -4.61
N LEU A 35 4.90 -8.57 -3.74
CA LEU A 35 4.70 -8.91 -2.33
C LEU A 35 4.09 -10.31 -2.18
N HIS A 36 2.98 -10.60 -2.87
CA HIS A 36 2.33 -11.92 -2.81
C HIS A 36 3.24 -13.06 -3.28
N ARG A 37 4.00 -12.86 -4.37
CA ARG A 37 4.97 -13.85 -4.86
C ARG A 37 6.09 -14.11 -3.84
N GLN A 38 6.58 -13.06 -3.18
CA GLN A 38 7.67 -13.19 -2.19
C GLN A 38 7.21 -13.83 -0.87
N LEU A 39 5.96 -13.58 -0.46
CA LEU A 39 5.34 -14.23 0.69
C LEU A 39 4.85 -15.65 0.41
N GLN A 40 4.76 -16.03 -0.87
CA GLN A 40 4.13 -17.27 -1.34
C GLN A 40 2.67 -17.41 -0.86
N GLU A 41 2.02 -16.29 -0.55
CA GLU A 41 0.65 -16.21 -0.06
C GLU A 41 0.03 -14.85 -0.45
N VAL A 42 -1.29 -14.84 -0.61
CA VAL A 42 -2.04 -13.59 -0.81
C VAL A 42 -2.16 -12.86 0.53
N ALA A 43 -1.47 -11.72 0.63
CA ALA A 43 -1.57 -10.80 1.74
C ALA A 43 -2.91 -10.05 1.72
N LYS A 44 -3.63 -10.12 2.84
CA LYS A 44 -4.92 -9.48 3.09
C LYS A 44 -4.85 -8.75 4.44
N PRO A 45 -5.78 -7.81 4.72
CA PRO A 45 -5.84 -7.13 6.01
C PRO A 45 -5.84 -8.11 7.19
N GLU A 46 -6.48 -9.27 7.05
CA GLU A 46 -6.69 -10.23 8.14
C GLU A 46 -5.47 -11.12 8.43
N ASN A 47 -4.62 -11.40 7.44
CA ASN A 47 -3.48 -12.31 7.59
C ASN A 47 -2.11 -11.62 7.54
N ILE A 48 -2.02 -10.35 7.14
CA ILE A 48 -0.73 -9.67 6.92
C ILE A 48 0.16 -9.67 8.16
N VAL A 49 -0.41 -9.45 9.35
CA VAL A 49 0.35 -9.44 10.60
C VAL A 49 0.87 -10.84 10.92
N GLN A 50 0.06 -11.88 10.69
CA GLN A 50 0.48 -13.26 10.89
C GLN A 50 1.64 -13.63 9.95
N LEU A 51 1.53 -13.22 8.67
CA LEU A 51 2.59 -13.41 7.68
C LEU A 51 3.90 -12.73 8.09
N MET A 52 3.81 -11.50 8.59
CA MET A 52 4.97 -10.73 9.08
C MET A 52 5.63 -11.39 10.30
N LEU A 53 4.84 -11.96 11.21
CA LEU A 53 5.35 -12.59 12.44
C LEU A 53 5.89 -14.01 12.21
N ALA A 54 5.57 -14.64 11.07
CA ALA A 54 6.00 -15.99 10.75
C ALA A 54 7.52 -16.07 10.45
N ASP A 55 8.11 -15.02 9.88
CA ASP A 55 9.53 -14.96 9.50
C ASP A 55 10.01 -13.50 9.39
N GLU A 56 11.22 -13.20 9.85
CA GLU A 56 11.89 -11.91 9.65
C GLU A 56 11.99 -11.53 8.17
N LYS A 57 12.18 -12.51 7.28
CA LYS A 57 12.17 -12.28 5.83
C LYS A 57 10.81 -11.75 5.36
N ASN A 58 9.71 -12.32 5.87
CA ASN A 58 8.36 -11.86 5.52
C ASN A 58 8.12 -10.44 6.04
N TRP A 59 8.54 -10.16 7.28
CA TRP A 59 8.54 -8.80 7.82
C TRP A 59 9.25 -7.82 6.88
N LEU A 60 10.47 -8.15 6.44
CA LEU A 60 11.26 -7.26 5.57
C LEU A 60 10.61 -7.03 4.21
N VAL A 61 10.02 -8.07 3.61
CA VAL A 61 9.28 -7.96 2.34
C VAL A 61 8.09 -7.00 2.50
N VAL A 62 7.29 -7.16 3.55
CA VAL A 62 6.12 -6.31 3.81
C VAL A 62 6.55 -4.87 4.11
N ALA A 63 7.57 -4.67 4.95
CA ALA A 63 8.10 -3.36 5.29
C ALA A 63 8.65 -2.63 4.05
N THR A 64 9.31 -3.35 3.14
CA THR A 64 9.83 -2.78 1.89
C THR A 64 8.71 -2.28 0.99
N PHE A 65 7.63 -3.05 0.84
CA PHE A 65 6.46 -2.62 0.07
C PHE A 65 5.74 -1.44 0.73
N ALA A 66 5.54 -1.47 2.06
CA ALA A 66 4.96 -0.34 2.79
C ALA A 66 5.79 0.94 2.59
N HIS A 67 7.12 0.83 2.63
CA HIS A 67 8.01 1.96 2.39
C HIS A 67 7.89 2.51 0.97
N SER A 68 7.79 1.65 -0.06
CA SER A 68 7.60 2.12 -1.44
C SER A 68 6.27 2.85 -1.61
N VAL A 69 5.19 2.31 -1.01
CA VAL A 69 3.85 2.94 -1.02
C VAL A 69 3.90 4.34 -0.41
N ILE A 70 4.44 4.47 0.81
CA ILE A 70 4.53 5.76 1.52
C ILE A 70 5.37 6.76 0.74
N THR A 71 6.46 6.31 0.12
CA THR A 71 7.34 7.17 -0.68
C THR A 71 6.62 7.71 -1.91
N SER A 72 5.90 6.86 -2.65
CA SER A 72 5.11 7.29 -3.81
C SER A 72 4.01 8.27 -3.42
N LEU A 73 3.22 7.97 -2.38
CA LEU A 73 2.16 8.87 -1.92
C LEU A 73 2.71 10.26 -1.53
N ARG A 74 3.87 10.31 -0.86
CA ARG A 74 4.52 11.58 -0.53
C ARG A 74 4.96 12.35 -1.77
N ALA A 75 5.51 11.67 -2.77
CA ALA A 75 5.91 12.30 -4.02
C ALA A 75 4.71 12.88 -4.79
N GLU A 76 3.60 12.12 -4.84
CA GLU A 76 2.34 12.57 -5.45
C GLU A 76 1.75 13.77 -4.70
N GLU A 77 1.74 13.74 -3.38
CA GLU A 77 1.28 14.86 -2.55
C GLU A 77 2.14 16.11 -2.75
N MET A 78 3.46 15.97 -2.86
CA MET A 78 4.35 17.09 -3.18
C MET A 78 4.08 17.65 -4.58
N ALA A 79 3.78 16.79 -5.56
CA ALA A 79 3.43 17.22 -6.91
C ALA A 79 2.08 17.98 -6.95
N ARG A 80 1.10 17.59 -6.12
CA ARG A 80 -0.20 18.28 -6.00
C ARG A 80 -0.11 19.67 -5.36
N ARG A 81 0.90 19.89 -4.51
CA ARG A 81 1.10 21.17 -3.79
C ARG A 81 1.93 22.20 -4.55
N ARG A 82 2.58 21.80 -5.65
CA ARG A 82 3.37 22.67 -6.52
C ARG A 82 2.48 23.26 -7.60
#